data_AF-A0AAV4IZJ1-F1
#
_entry.id   AF-A0AAV4IZJ1-F1
#
_cell.length_a   1.000
_cell.length_b   1.000
_cell.length_c   1.000
_cell.angle_alpha   90.00
_cell.angle_beta   90.00
_cell.angle_gamma   90.00
#
_symmetry.space_group_name_H-M   'P 1'
#
loop_
_entity.id
_entity.type
_entity.pdbx_description
1 polymer ?
#
loop_
_entity_poly.entity_id
_entity_poly.type
_entity_poly.pdbx_seq_one_letter_code
_entity_poly.pdbx_strand_id
1 'polypeptide(L)'
;MTFFNRICKSTLMTLNRLKFCNDHVDLQRINTSRNAITAQVRNYIDKKYCHGNFVQQPASEQPLLANRSPNCISIPSVKRFSRVSTSNMPIKSVRARQIFDSRGNPTVEVDLTTDKGMFRAAVPSGASTGIYEAVELRDTSSDYMGKADALVKKQPDLKDQRAVDDMLIALDGTENKGKLGANAILGVSMAVCRAAAAEKGVPLYQHIADIAGNKQLILPTPAFNVINGGSHAGNKLAMQEFMLLPTGASSFSEAMKMGSEVYHNLKAVIKKKYGQDACNVGDEGGFAPNIQDNAEGLDLLKEAIEKAGYTGKVEIGMDVAASEFYKEKKYDLDFKNKDSDPAKWLSSDELAEVYLGFVKDYPVISIEDPFDQDDWEAWTKLTAKLSVQVVGDDLLVTNPKRVQKGIDIKACNSLLLKVNQIGTVIEAIDACKMSQAAGWGVMVSHRSGETEDTFIADLVVGLSTGQIKTGAPCRSERLAKYNQILRIEEELGAGAKFAGKNFKNPNYDQSIATHPETGEATKVQKTQSPVVPVQGGQPPQAAASTTPTTPKRSSKKVCGCLG
;
A
#
# COMPACT_ATOMS: atom_id res chain seq x y z
N MET A 1 26.58 23.85 -19.11
CA MET A 1 25.95 24.80 -18.16
C MET A 1 25.70 26.19 -18.75
N THR A 2 26.63 26.79 -19.49
CA THR A 2 26.52 28.16 -20.01
C THR A 2 25.43 28.37 -21.07
N PHE A 3 25.06 27.34 -21.85
CA PHE A 3 23.98 27.42 -22.85
C PHE A 3 22.57 27.25 -22.24
N PHE A 4 22.45 26.42 -21.21
CA PHE A 4 21.19 26.21 -20.47
C PHE A 4 20.76 27.50 -19.75
N ASN A 5 21.72 28.23 -19.17
CA ASN A 5 21.49 29.56 -18.59
C ASN A 5 21.06 30.62 -19.64
N ARG A 6 21.46 30.47 -20.92
CA ARG A 6 21.01 31.37 -22.01
C ARG A 6 19.56 31.08 -22.43
N ILE A 7 19.16 29.80 -22.45
CA ILE A 7 17.78 29.40 -22.74
C ILE A 7 16.86 29.87 -21.62
N CYS A 8 17.21 29.62 -20.36
CA CYS A 8 16.41 30.07 -19.22
C CYS A 8 16.26 31.61 -19.18
N LYS A 9 17.33 32.38 -19.48
CA LYS A 9 17.23 33.86 -19.58
C LYS A 9 16.34 34.33 -20.72
N SER A 10 16.37 33.67 -21.88
CA SER A 10 15.51 34.00 -23.03
C SER A 10 14.03 33.70 -22.74
N THR A 11 13.74 32.56 -22.09
CA THR A 11 12.38 32.19 -21.67
C THR A 11 11.84 33.13 -20.60
N LEU A 12 12.67 33.55 -19.64
CA LEU A 12 12.28 34.49 -18.58
C LEU A 12 12.03 35.90 -19.13
N MET A 13 12.81 36.37 -20.12
CA MET A 13 12.58 37.65 -20.79
C MET A 13 11.29 37.63 -21.63
N THR A 14 10.96 36.51 -22.24
CA THR A 14 9.73 36.36 -23.05
C THR A 14 8.49 36.32 -22.15
N LEU A 15 8.57 35.66 -20.99
CA LEU A 15 7.48 35.64 -19.99
C LEU A 15 7.27 37.00 -19.31
N ASN A 16 8.33 37.77 -19.07
CA ASN A 16 8.20 39.12 -18.51
C ASN A 16 7.63 40.14 -19.50
N ARG A 17 7.83 39.96 -20.82
CA ARG A 17 7.16 40.78 -21.85
C ARG A 17 5.66 40.47 -21.98
N LEU A 18 5.22 39.28 -21.59
CA LEU A 18 3.79 38.90 -21.59
C LEU A 18 3.03 39.44 -20.37
N LYS A 19 3.73 39.98 -19.35
CA LYS A 19 3.11 40.60 -18.17
C LYS A 19 2.74 42.08 -18.33
N PHE A 20 3.00 42.66 -19.51
CA PHE A 20 2.68 44.05 -19.85
C PHE A 20 1.85 44.15 -21.14
N CYS A 21 0.75 43.41 -21.20
CA CYS A 21 -0.38 43.73 -22.07
C CYS A 21 -1.64 43.21 -21.38
N ASN A 22 -2.33 44.10 -20.66
CA ASN A 22 -3.78 43.94 -20.53
C ASN A 22 -4.37 44.07 -21.94
N ASP A 23 -5.36 43.22 -22.22
CA ASP A 23 -6.21 43.15 -23.41
C ASP A 23 -5.86 42.02 -24.40
N HIS A 24 -6.77 41.03 -24.40
CA HIS A 24 -6.95 39.88 -25.29
C HIS A 24 -5.71 39.03 -25.64
N VAL A 25 -5.61 37.89 -24.94
CA VAL A 25 -4.62 36.84 -25.21
C VAL A 25 -4.95 36.09 -26.50
N ASP A 26 -4.18 36.37 -27.56
CA ASP A 26 -4.24 35.66 -28.84
C ASP A 26 -3.59 34.26 -28.74
N LEU A 27 -4.44 33.24 -28.54
CA LEU A 27 -4.09 31.83 -28.37
C LEU A 27 -3.26 31.25 -29.54
N GLN A 28 -3.33 31.84 -30.75
CA GLN A 28 -2.54 31.37 -31.89
C GLN A 28 -1.04 31.63 -31.73
N ARG A 29 -0.64 32.75 -31.11
CA ARG A 29 0.78 33.07 -30.90
C ARG A 29 1.46 32.17 -29.87
N ILE A 30 0.72 31.74 -28.86
CA ILE A 30 1.21 30.82 -27.82
C ILE A 30 1.44 29.42 -28.42
N ASN A 31 0.51 28.93 -29.23
CA ASN A 31 0.63 27.62 -29.88
C ASN A 31 1.78 27.57 -30.89
N THR A 32 2.00 28.63 -31.67
CA THR A 32 3.13 28.72 -32.60
C THR A 32 4.48 28.69 -31.87
N SER A 33 4.58 29.39 -30.73
CA SER A 33 5.80 29.40 -29.92
C SER A 33 6.08 28.05 -29.24
N ARG A 34 5.04 27.37 -28.76
CA ARG A 34 5.15 26.01 -28.16
C ARG A 34 5.61 24.98 -29.20
N ASN A 35 5.08 25.06 -30.42
CA ASN A 35 5.44 24.15 -31.50
C ASN A 35 6.89 24.37 -31.97
N ALA A 36 7.36 25.61 -32.02
CA ALA A 36 8.75 25.93 -32.35
C ALA A 36 9.75 25.39 -31.32
N ILE A 37 9.44 25.50 -30.02
CA ILE A 37 10.28 24.94 -28.94
C ILE A 37 10.29 23.40 -29.00
N THR A 38 9.13 22.78 -29.24
CA THR A 38 9.02 21.32 -29.37
C THR A 38 9.82 20.79 -30.57
N ALA A 39 9.81 21.51 -31.69
CA ALA A 39 10.60 21.16 -32.88
C ALA A 39 12.12 21.29 -32.65
N GLN A 40 12.56 22.31 -31.91
CA GLN A 40 13.98 22.48 -31.57
C GLN A 40 14.49 21.40 -30.61
N VAL A 41 13.67 20.98 -29.63
CA VAL A 41 14.02 19.90 -28.71
C VAL A 41 14.08 18.55 -29.44
N ARG A 42 13.12 18.28 -30.35
CA ARG A 42 13.08 17.05 -31.14
C ARG A 42 14.29 16.92 -32.08
N ASN A 43 14.64 17.99 -32.79
CA ASN A 43 15.85 18.03 -33.63
C ASN A 43 17.16 17.85 -32.85
N TYR A 44 17.21 18.25 -31.58
CA TYR A 44 18.39 18.03 -30.73
C TYR A 44 18.52 16.57 -30.28
N ILE A 45 17.40 15.89 -30.03
CA ILE A 45 17.37 14.46 -29.68
C ILE A 45 17.78 13.62 -30.90
N ASP A 46 17.22 13.89 -32.08
CA ASP A 46 17.52 13.13 -33.29
C ASP A 46 19.00 13.25 -33.71
N LYS A 47 19.60 14.45 -33.59
CA LYS A 47 21.03 14.65 -33.93
C LYS A 47 22.00 14.00 -32.94
N LYS A 48 21.59 13.70 -31.72
CA LYS A 48 22.49 13.23 -30.65
C LYS A 48 22.34 11.74 -30.34
N TYR A 49 21.22 11.13 -30.71
CA TYR A 49 20.90 9.74 -30.34
C TYR A 49 20.62 8.80 -31.52
N CYS A 50 20.59 9.27 -32.78
CA CYS A 50 20.25 8.43 -33.94
C CYS A 50 21.37 8.21 -34.98
N HIS A 51 22.64 8.42 -34.65
CA HIS A 51 23.77 8.04 -35.52
C HIS A 51 24.77 7.13 -34.80
N GLY A 52 24.38 5.86 -34.62
CA GLY A 52 25.31 4.77 -34.38
C GLY A 52 25.81 4.21 -35.70
N ASN A 53 26.99 4.65 -36.15
CA ASN A 53 27.68 4.03 -37.29
C ASN A 53 28.27 2.68 -36.85
N PHE A 54 27.76 1.60 -37.44
CA PHE A 54 28.42 0.29 -37.46
C PHE A 54 29.74 0.41 -38.23
N VAL A 55 30.85 0.14 -37.56
CA VAL A 55 32.15 -0.07 -38.22
C VAL A 55 32.28 -1.56 -38.52
N GLN A 56 32.21 -1.91 -39.80
CA GLN A 56 32.62 -3.21 -40.33
C GLN A 56 34.16 -3.28 -40.34
N GLN A 57 34.73 -4.34 -39.77
CA GLN A 57 36.10 -4.78 -40.06
C GLN A 57 36.07 -5.90 -41.12
N PRO A 58 37.03 -5.95 -42.07
CA PRO A 58 37.01 -6.94 -43.14
C PRO A 58 37.55 -8.30 -42.69
N ALA A 59 36.96 -9.34 -43.28
CA ALA A 59 37.36 -10.73 -43.15
C ALA A 59 38.67 -11.02 -43.90
N SER A 60 39.56 -11.77 -43.27
CA SER A 60 40.71 -12.43 -43.92
C SER A 60 40.61 -13.95 -43.78
N GLU A 61 41.04 -14.62 -44.84
CA GLU A 61 40.77 -16.00 -45.22
C GLU A 61 41.57 -17.09 -44.48
N GLN A 62 40.91 -18.27 -44.39
CA GLN A 62 41.41 -19.66 -44.46
C GLN A 62 42.18 -20.33 -43.29
N PRO A 63 42.22 -21.70 -43.21
CA PRO A 63 41.23 -22.70 -43.63
C PRO A 63 40.94 -23.80 -42.57
N LEU A 64 39.85 -24.53 -42.81
CA LEU A 64 39.46 -25.79 -42.16
C LEU A 64 40.46 -26.92 -42.42
N LEU A 65 40.89 -27.61 -41.36
CA LEU A 65 41.34 -29.00 -41.43
C LEU A 65 40.80 -29.79 -40.24
N ALA A 66 40.21 -30.94 -40.57
CA ALA A 66 39.57 -31.86 -39.66
C ALA A 66 40.57 -32.81 -38.98
N ASN A 67 40.05 -33.43 -37.92
CA ASN A 67 40.28 -34.80 -37.47
C ASN A 67 41.34 -35.12 -36.38
N ARG A 68 40.80 -35.87 -35.40
CA ARG A 68 41.40 -36.90 -34.51
C ARG A 68 41.94 -36.50 -33.14
N SER A 69 41.24 -37.02 -32.13
CA SER A 69 41.74 -37.39 -30.80
C SER A 69 42.98 -38.28 -30.88
N PRO A 70 43.88 -38.28 -29.88
CA PRO A 70 43.67 -39.21 -28.75
C PRO A 70 44.14 -38.70 -27.37
N ASN A 71 43.51 -39.26 -26.34
CA ASN A 71 44.01 -39.56 -24.98
C ASN A 71 45.07 -38.65 -24.36
N CYS A 72 44.67 -37.91 -23.32
CA CYS A 72 45.57 -37.53 -22.23
C CYS A 72 44.89 -37.71 -20.86
N ILE A 73 45.65 -38.32 -19.96
CA ILE A 73 45.31 -38.76 -18.62
C ILE A 73 45.41 -37.59 -17.63
N SER A 74 44.43 -37.55 -16.73
CA SER A 74 44.24 -36.81 -15.46
C SER A 74 45.24 -35.75 -14.96
N ILE A 75 44.70 -34.58 -14.61
CA ILE A 75 45.11 -33.80 -13.42
C ILE A 75 43.82 -33.36 -12.69
N PRO A 76 43.64 -33.63 -11.38
CA PRO A 76 42.48 -33.13 -10.66
C PRO A 76 42.52 -31.60 -10.57
N SER A 77 41.44 -30.97 -11.00
CA SER A 77 41.16 -29.55 -10.80
C SER A 77 41.32 -29.18 -9.32
N VAL A 78 42.33 -28.36 -9.02
CA VAL A 78 42.42 -27.65 -7.75
C VAL A 78 41.19 -26.75 -7.70
N LYS A 79 40.20 -27.11 -6.88
CA LYS A 79 39.12 -26.20 -6.50
C LYS A 79 39.76 -24.93 -5.96
N ARG A 80 39.78 -23.87 -6.77
CA ARG A 80 39.94 -22.51 -6.28
C ARG A 80 38.80 -22.30 -5.28
N PHE A 81 39.12 -22.44 -4.00
CA PHE A 81 38.34 -21.78 -2.96
C PHE A 81 38.42 -20.29 -3.27
N SER A 82 37.40 -19.76 -3.93
CA SER A 82 37.12 -18.34 -3.80
C SER A 82 36.92 -18.12 -2.31
N ARG A 83 37.86 -17.41 -1.67
CA ARG A 83 37.57 -16.75 -0.40
C ARG A 83 36.32 -15.92 -0.67
N VAL A 84 35.17 -16.37 -0.18
CA VAL A 84 34.04 -15.47 0.05
C VAL A 84 34.59 -14.43 0.99
N SER A 85 34.77 -13.22 0.48
CA SER A 85 35.22 -12.10 1.30
C SER A 85 34.18 -11.92 2.39
N THR A 86 34.51 -12.33 3.61
CA THR A 86 33.75 -12.08 4.83
C THR A 86 33.87 -10.62 5.28
N SER A 87 34.19 -9.70 4.36
CA SER A 87 34.28 -8.29 4.66
C SER A 87 32.87 -7.71 4.69
N ASN A 88 32.35 -7.49 5.90
CA ASN A 88 31.16 -6.68 6.11
C ASN A 88 31.34 -5.31 5.44
N MET A 89 30.27 -4.78 4.86
CA MET A 89 30.33 -3.46 4.25
C MET A 89 30.45 -2.37 5.34
N PRO A 90 31.51 -1.56 5.34
CA PRO A 90 31.70 -0.57 6.38
C PRO A 90 30.72 0.61 6.23
N ILE A 91 30.21 1.08 7.37
CA ILE A 91 29.47 2.33 7.50
C ILE A 91 30.48 3.48 7.50
N LYS A 92 30.42 4.35 6.49
CA LYS A 92 31.29 5.53 6.39
C LYS A 92 30.76 6.70 7.19
N SER A 93 29.45 6.92 7.13
CA SER A 93 28.78 7.99 7.87
C SER A 93 27.28 7.74 7.98
N VAL A 94 26.70 8.22 9.08
CA VAL A 94 25.26 8.36 9.26
C VAL A 94 24.98 9.84 9.51
N ARG A 95 24.03 10.44 8.81
CA ARG A 95 23.67 11.86 8.96
C ARG A 95 22.16 12.02 8.96
N ALA A 96 21.63 12.63 10.00
CA ALA A 96 20.22 13.03 10.04
C ALA A 96 20.06 14.48 9.59
N ARG A 97 18.90 14.81 9.03
CA ARG A 97 18.44 16.17 8.75
C ARG A 97 16.95 16.29 9.02
N GLN A 98 16.49 17.53 9.21
CA GLN A 98 15.07 17.85 9.18
C GLN A 98 14.62 18.03 7.73
N ILE A 99 13.47 17.44 7.39
CA ILE A 99 12.70 17.71 6.18
C ILE A 99 11.25 18.06 6.56
N PHE A 100 10.38 18.24 5.58
CA PHE A 100 8.96 18.49 5.81
C PHE A 100 8.12 17.30 5.32
N ASP A 101 7.15 16.89 6.13
CA ASP A 101 6.15 15.89 5.76
C ASP A 101 5.06 16.48 4.84
N SER A 102 4.09 15.66 4.46
CA SER A 102 2.99 16.00 3.57
C SER A 102 2.00 17.03 4.12
N ARG A 103 2.08 17.33 5.42
CA ARG A 103 1.28 18.34 6.13
C ARG A 103 2.10 19.62 6.38
N GLY A 104 3.36 19.65 5.95
CA GLY A 104 4.25 20.78 6.17
C GLY A 104 4.83 20.84 7.58
N ASN A 105 4.82 19.73 8.32
CA ASN A 105 5.46 19.63 9.63
C ASN A 105 6.89 19.09 9.50
N PRO A 106 7.82 19.49 10.39
CA PRO A 106 9.14 18.89 10.49
C PRO A 106 9.10 17.37 10.72
N THR A 107 9.96 16.62 10.03
CA THR A 107 10.26 15.22 10.33
C THR A 107 11.73 14.88 10.06
N VAL A 108 12.17 13.68 10.46
CA VAL A 108 13.55 13.19 10.37
C VAL A 108 13.78 12.43 9.06
N GLU A 109 14.87 12.79 8.37
CA GLU A 109 15.46 12.01 7.28
C GLU A 109 16.90 11.61 7.63
N VAL A 110 17.28 10.38 7.34
CA VAL A 110 18.61 9.81 7.62
C VAL A 110 19.27 9.37 6.32
N ASP A 111 20.52 9.79 6.12
CA ASP A 111 21.43 9.26 5.12
C ASP A 111 22.49 8.36 5.77
N LEU A 112 22.57 7.10 5.34
CA LEU A 112 23.64 6.16 5.67
C LEU A 112 24.52 5.95 4.43
N THR A 113 25.82 6.18 4.55
CA THR A 113 26.78 6.04 3.44
C THR A 113 27.72 4.86 3.66
N THR A 114 27.94 4.08 2.60
CA THR A 114 28.85 2.93 2.57
C THR A 114 29.73 2.95 1.31
N ASP A 115 30.41 1.85 0.99
CA ASP A 115 31.08 1.66 -0.32
C ASP A 115 30.11 1.46 -1.49
N LYS A 116 28.85 1.08 -1.23
CA LYS A 116 27.84 0.87 -2.28
C LYS A 116 27.05 2.14 -2.63
N GLY A 117 27.17 3.20 -1.83
CA GLY A 117 26.51 4.47 -2.07
C GLY A 117 25.91 5.05 -0.80
N MET A 118 24.91 5.91 -1.00
CA MET A 118 24.16 6.58 0.07
C MET A 118 22.73 6.05 0.07
N PHE A 119 22.26 5.62 1.23
CA PHE A 119 20.94 5.05 1.47
C PHE A 119 20.16 5.99 2.37
N ARG A 120 18.98 6.39 1.91
CA ARG A 120 18.16 7.42 2.54
C ARG A 120 16.87 6.83 3.06
N ALA A 121 16.45 7.26 4.23
CA ALA A 121 15.13 6.95 4.75
C ALA A 121 14.53 8.15 5.48
N ALA A 122 13.26 8.45 5.20
CA ALA A 122 12.50 9.48 5.91
C ALA A 122 11.36 8.87 6.73
N VAL A 123 11.06 9.49 7.86
CA VAL A 123 10.15 8.92 8.86
C VAL A 123 8.79 9.63 8.80
N PRO A 124 7.66 8.90 8.76
CA PRO A 124 6.35 9.52 8.80
C PRO A 124 5.95 9.94 10.23
N SER A 125 4.96 10.83 10.32
CA SER A 125 4.37 11.36 11.56
C SER A 125 2.85 11.08 11.61
N GLY A 126 2.33 10.77 12.80
CA GLY A 126 0.88 10.67 13.04
C GLY A 126 0.21 12.03 13.30
N ALA A 127 -1.13 12.08 13.15
CA ALA A 127 -1.97 13.18 13.66
C ALA A 127 -2.64 12.77 14.97
N SER A 128 -3.27 11.60 15.00
CA SER A 128 -3.55 10.85 16.22
C SER A 128 -2.30 10.05 16.60
N THR A 129 -1.85 10.21 17.84
CA THR A 129 -0.78 9.44 18.46
C THR A 129 -1.38 8.70 19.64
N GLY A 130 -1.48 7.37 19.54
CA GLY A 130 -1.96 6.54 20.63
C GLY A 130 -1.05 6.65 21.86
N ILE A 131 -1.62 6.56 23.06
CA ILE A 131 -0.88 6.73 24.33
C ILE A 131 0.16 5.63 24.59
N TYR A 132 0.10 4.54 23.82
CA TYR A 132 0.97 3.37 23.93
C TYR A 132 2.03 3.28 22.81
N GLU A 133 2.07 4.24 21.87
CA GLU A 133 3.07 4.28 20.79
C GLU A 133 4.48 4.52 21.34
N ALA A 134 5.49 4.06 20.59
CA ALA A 134 6.86 4.52 20.78
C ALA A 134 6.93 6.04 20.54
N VAL A 135 7.72 6.73 21.37
CA VAL A 135 7.67 8.19 21.45
C VAL A 135 8.39 8.82 20.27
N GLU A 136 7.64 9.57 19.46
CA GLU A 136 8.21 10.54 18.52
C GLU A 136 8.76 11.74 19.32
N LEU A 137 10.08 11.93 19.33
CA LEU A 137 10.66 13.12 19.94
C LEU A 137 10.56 14.30 18.98
N ARG A 138 9.90 15.36 19.43
CA ARG A 138 9.91 16.68 18.79
C ARG A 138 10.80 17.61 19.60
N ASP A 139 11.59 18.42 18.91
CA ASP A 139 12.59 19.25 19.57
C ASP A 139 12.01 20.18 20.63
N THR A 140 12.58 20.08 21.83
CA THR A 140 12.90 21.24 22.66
C THR A 140 14.40 21.61 22.59
N SER A 141 15.25 20.89 21.82
CA SER A 141 16.69 21.20 21.64
C SER A 141 17.36 20.46 20.47
N SER A 142 18.38 21.08 19.85
CA SER A 142 18.98 20.82 18.53
C SER A 142 19.84 19.55 18.29
N ASP A 143 19.97 18.61 19.24
CA ASP A 143 20.99 17.56 19.19
C ASP A 143 20.48 16.18 18.71
N TYR A 144 20.27 16.03 17.40
CA TYR A 144 19.94 14.74 16.76
C TYR A 144 21.15 13.80 16.52
N MET A 145 22.37 14.23 16.86
CA MET A 145 23.63 13.68 16.32
C MET A 145 24.22 12.47 17.08
N GLY A 146 23.77 12.17 18.30
CA GLY A 146 24.43 11.17 19.18
C GLY A 146 24.40 9.71 18.69
N LYS A 147 23.44 9.33 17.83
CA LYS A 147 23.27 7.93 17.38
C LYS A 147 24.14 7.55 16.19
N ALA A 148 24.39 8.50 15.29
CA ALA A 148 25.21 8.30 14.11
C ALA A 148 26.62 7.81 14.48
N ASP A 149 27.18 8.40 15.54
CA ASP A 149 28.51 8.08 16.04
C ASP A 149 28.64 6.65 16.56
N ALA A 150 27.59 6.12 17.20
CA ALA A 150 27.65 4.78 17.78
C ALA A 150 27.75 3.69 16.70
N LEU A 151 26.95 3.79 15.62
CA LEU A 151 26.98 2.85 14.49
C LEU A 151 28.31 2.91 13.73
N VAL A 152 28.79 4.12 13.44
CA VAL A 152 30.07 4.32 12.73
C VAL A 152 31.25 3.80 13.56
N LYS A 153 31.19 3.85 14.90
CA LYS A 153 32.23 3.29 15.77
C LYS A 153 32.19 1.77 15.86
N LYS A 154 31.00 1.17 15.93
CA LYS A 154 30.87 -0.29 16.14
C LYS A 154 30.93 -1.13 14.86
N GLN A 155 30.59 -0.55 13.70
CA GLN A 155 30.63 -1.24 12.40
C GLN A 155 29.92 -2.63 12.41
N PRO A 156 28.64 -2.71 12.83
CA PRO A 156 27.92 -3.98 12.82
C PRO A 156 27.74 -4.51 11.39
N ASP A 157 27.47 -5.81 11.25
CA ASP A 157 27.04 -6.39 9.96
C ASP A 157 25.67 -5.82 9.60
N LEU A 158 25.60 -5.03 8.51
CA LEU A 158 24.34 -4.43 8.05
C LEU A 158 23.32 -5.49 7.64
N LYS A 159 23.75 -6.69 7.22
CA LYS A 159 22.83 -7.78 6.83
C LYS A 159 22.11 -8.38 8.03
N ASP A 160 22.63 -8.18 9.25
CA ASP A 160 21.98 -8.57 10.49
C ASP A 160 21.16 -7.40 11.05
N GLN A 161 20.01 -7.17 10.41
CA GLN A 161 19.07 -6.11 10.80
C GLN A 161 18.69 -6.20 12.28
N ARG A 162 18.54 -7.42 12.82
CA ARG A 162 18.22 -7.65 14.21
C ARG A 162 19.33 -7.16 15.14
N ALA A 163 20.59 -7.53 14.88
CA ALA A 163 21.71 -7.05 15.69
C ALA A 163 21.85 -5.51 15.67
N VAL A 164 21.59 -4.88 14.52
CA VAL A 164 21.61 -3.42 14.40
C VAL A 164 20.47 -2.77 15.19
N ASP A 165 19.24 -3.25 15.02
CA ASP A 165 18.08 -2.70 15.71
C ASP A 165 18.15 -2.95 17.23
N ASP A 166 18.59 -4.13 17.67
CA ASP A 166 18.81 -4.45 19.10
C ASP A 166 19.88 -3.51 19.71
N MET A 167 20.92 -3.17 18.95
CA MET A 167 21.89 -2.17 19.37
C MET A 167 21.27 -0.77 19.51
N LEU A 168 20.40 -0.36 18.58
CA LEU A 168 19.72 0.94 18.64
C LEU A 168 18.77 1.02 19.84
N ILE A 169 18.01 -0.04 20.09
CA ILE A 169 17.12 -0.19 21.25
C ILE A 169 17.92 -0.13 22.55
N ALA A 170 19.03 -0.87 22.64
CA ALA A 170 19.89 -0.85 23.83
C ALA A 170 20.57 0.50 24.07
N LEU A 171 20.89 1.25 23.00
CA LEU A 171 21.46 2.59 23.11
C LEU A 171 20.45 3.60 23.68
N ASP A 172 19.17 3.44 23.33
CA ASP A 172 18.07 4.20 23.91
C ASP A 172 17.84 3.80 25.37
N GLY A 173 17.67 2.51 25.63
CA GLY A 173 17.52 1.96 26.98
C GLY A 173 16.18 2.25 27.66
N THR A 174 15.19 2.80 26.95
CA THR A 174 13.82 2.98 27.45
C THR A 174 12.84 2.09 26.68
N GLU A 175 11.77 1.66 27.34
CA GLU A 175 10.77 0.76 26.75
C GLU A 175 10.05 1.38 25.54
N ASN A 176 9.76 2.69 25.61
CA ASN A 176 9.01 3.44 24.61
C ASN A 176 9.91 4.24 23.66
N LYS A 177 11.22 4.00 23.65
CA LYS A 177 12.19 4.74 22.80
C LYS A 177 12.21 6.25 23.08
N GLY A 178 11.83 6.67 24.29
CA GLY A 178 11.64 8.06 24.68
C GLY A 178 12.91 8.85 24.98
N LYS A 179 14.07 8.20 25.17
CA LYS A 179 15.34 8.92 25.39
C LYS A 179 15.87 9.50 24.08
N LEU A 180 15.80 8.71 23.03
CA LEU A 180 16.42 9.01 21.75
C LEU A 180 15.39 9.31 20.65
N GLY A 181 14.12 8.97 20.86
CA GLY A 181 13.03 9.16 19.91
C GLY A 181 12.93 8.03 18.91
N ALA A 182 11.74 7.44 18.82
CA ALA A 182 11.38 6.39 17.87
C ALA A 182 11.61 6.84 16.42
N ASN A 183 11.35 8.11 16.12
CA ASN A 183 11.63 8.70 14.82
C ASN A 183 13.12 8.62 14.43
N ALA A 184 14.02 9.05 15.30
CA ALA A 184 15.45 8.97 15.00
C ALA A 184 15.99 7.53 15.00
N ILE A 185 15.40 6.60 15.76
CA ILE A 185 15.76 5.17 15.69
C ILE A 185 15.31 4.58 14.35
N LEU A 186 14.05 4.78 13.98
CA LEU A 186 13.45 4.20 12.78
C LEU A 186 14.14 4.69 11.51
N GLY A 187 14.48 5.98 11.40
CA GLY A 187 15.16 6.52 10.23
C GLY A 187 16.50 5.81 9.95
N VAL A 188 17.25 5.51 11.01
CA VAL A 188 18.49 4.74 10.92
C VAL A 188 18.21 3.27 10.56
N SER A 189 17.25 2.65 11.23
CA SER A 189 16.83 1.25 11.00
C SER A 189 16.45 1.00 9.53
N MET A 190 15.66 1.89 8.93
CA MET A 190 15.24 1.81 7.51
C MET A 190 16.42 2.06 6.55
N ALA A 191 17.30 3.03 6.85
CA ALA A 191 18.48 3.31 6.03
C ALA A 191 19.47 2.14 6.03
N VAL A 192 19.63 1.45 7.18
CA VAL A 192 20.40 0.21 7.31
C VAL A 192 19.79 -0.90 6.44
N CYS A 193 18.47 -1.10 6.51
CA CYS A 193 17.79 -2.12 5.72
C CYS A 193 18.01 -1.90 4.20
N ARG A 194 17.92 -0.65 3.74
CA ARG A 194 18.25 -0.28 2.35
C ARG A 194 19.71 -0.57 1.98
N ALA A 195 20.65 -0.23 2.86
CA ALA A 195 22.08 -0.48 2.65
C ALA A 195 22.40 -1.98 2.58
N ALA A 196 21.76 -2.77 3.43
CA ALA A 196 21.90 -4.23 3.49
C ALA A 196 21.34 -4.93 2.25
N ALA A 197 20.22 -4.45 1.70
CA ALA A 197 19.70 -4.93 0.42
C ALA A 197 20.71 -4.71 -0.72
N ALA A 198 21.33 -3.52 -0.76
CA ALA A 198 22.37 -3.20 -1.73
C ALA A 198 23.69 -3.96 -1.49
N GLU A 199 24.01 -4.33 -0.25
CA GLU A 199 25.12 -5.26 0.05
C GLU A 199 24.90 -6.62 -0.58
N LYS A 200 23.69 -7.15 -0.41
CA LYS A 200 23.26 -8.44 -0.96
C LYS A 200 23.06 -8.40 -2.47
N GLY A 201 22.94 -7.21 -3.07
CA GLY A 201 22.65 -7.04 -4.49
C GLY A 201 21.23 -7.45 -4.86
N VAL A 202 20.27 -7.28 -3.94
CA VAL A 202 18.85 -7.60 -4.14
C VAL A 202 17.97 -6.36 -3.94
N PRO A 203 16.77 -6.32 -4.52
CA PRO A 203 15.77 -5.29 -4.20
C PRO A 203 15.38 -5.29 -2.72
N LEU A 204 14.90 -4.15 -2.21
CA LEU A 204 14.57 -4.01 -0.79
C LEU A 204 13.47 -4.99 -0.35
N TYR A 205 12.39 -5.15 -1.12
CA TYR A 205 11.33 -6.12 -0.79
C TYR A 205 11.86 -7.55 -0.66
N GLN A 206 12.84 -7.95 -1.47
CA GLN A 206 13.45 -9.29 -1.39
C GLN A 206 14.29 -9.41 -0.11
N HIS A 207 15.06 -8.37 0.22
CA HIS A 207 15.81 -8.37 1.47
C HIS A 207 14.89 -8.47 2.71
N ILE A 208 13.78 -7.74 2.71
CA ILE A 208 12.76 -7.81 3.78
C ILE A 208 12.15 -9.22 3.84
N ALA A 209 11.84 -9.83 2.70
CA ALA A 209 11.34 -11.21 2.65
C ALA A 209 12.35 -12.21 3.25
N ASP A 210 13.64 -12.05 2.96
CA ASP A 210 14.69 -12.88 3.54
C ASP A 210 14.74 -12.75 5.08
N ILE A 211 14.59 -11.54 5.62
CA ILE A 211 14.55 -11.29 7.07
C ILE A 211 13.30 -11.95 7.68
N ALA A 212 12.15 -11.78 7.04
CA ALA A 212 10.88 -12.33 7.51
C ALA A 212 10.82 -13.86 7.42
N GLY A 213 11.60 -14.47 6.52
CA GLY A 213 11.55 -15.89 6.18
C GLY A 213 10.50 -16.23 5.12
N ASN A 214 10.06 -15.24 4.33
CA ASN A 214 9.03 -15.39 3.32
C ASN A 214 9.63 -15.90 2.00
N LYS A 215 9.09 -17.02 1.49
CA LYS A 215 9.57 -17.68 0.27
C LYS A 215 8.81 -17.26 -0.99
N GLN A 216 7.61 -16.73 -0.82
CA GLN A 216 6.77 -16.26 -1.91
C GLN A 216 6.45 -14.79 -1.64
N LEU A 217 6.57 -13.98 -2.69
CA LEU A 217 6.22 -12.56 -2.66
C LEU A 217 4.80 -12.40 -3.19
N ILE A 218 4.00 -11.60 -2.49
CA ILE A 218 2.61 -11.34 -2.86
C ILE A 218 2.37 -9.83 -2.83
N LEU A 219 1.88 -9.30 -3.96
CA LEU A 219 1.43 -7.93 -4.09
C LEU A 219 0.10 -7.73 -3.33
N PRO A 220 -0.03 -6.63 -2.58
CA PRO A 220 -1.17 -6.41 -1.71
C PRO A 220 -2.40 -5.89 -2.46
N THR A 221 -3.59 -6.19 -1.96
CA THR A 221 -4.80 -5.42 -2.30
C THR A 221 -4.70 -4.04 -1.65
N PRO A 222 -4.74 -2.93 -2.42
CA PRO A 222 -4.72 -1.59 -1.84
C PRO A 222 -6.08 -1.24 -1.22
N ALA A 223 -6.04 -0.64 -0.03
CA ALA A 223 -7.17 0.04 0.59
C ALA A 223 -7.00 1.55 0.40
N PHE A 224 -7.81 2.14 -0.48
CA PHE A 224 -7.73 3.56 -0.82
C PHE A 224 -8.67 4.37 0.06
N ASN A 225 -8.15 5.23 0.93
CA ASN A 225 -8.99 6.18 1.66
C ASN A 225 -9.59 7.22 0.70
N VAL A 226 -10.93 7.31 0.63
CA VAL A 226 -11.63 8.15 -0.36
C VAL A 226 -12.64 9.13 0.23
N ILE A 227 -13.14 8.90 1.44
CA ILE A 227 -13.95 9.85 2.20
C ILE A 227 -13.37 9.96 3.61
N ASN A 228 -13.15 11.19 4.06
CA ASN A 228 -12.65 11.52 5.38
C ASN A 228 -13.76 12.08 6.28
N GLY A 229 -13.76 11.65 7.53
CA GLY A 229 -14.54 12.21 8.63
C GLY A 229 -13.66 12.34 9.89
N GLY A 230 -14.24 12.12 11.07
CA GLY A 230 -13.54 12.15 12.34
C GLY A 230 -12.72 13.41 12.55
N SER A 231 -11.54 13.25 13.15
CA SER A 231 -10.57 14.33 13.39
C SER A 231 -9.80 14.75 12.12
N HIS A 232 -9.95 14.01 11.01
CA HIS A 232 -9.31 14.30 9.72
C HIS A 232 -10.12 15.29 8.85
N ALA A 233 -11.35 15.63 9.23
CA ALA A 233 -12.21 16.52 8.45
C ALA A 233 -13.15 17.39 9.31
N GLY A 234 -13.39 18.62 8.85
CA GLY A 234 -14.31 19.57 9.50
C GLY A 234 -15.81 19.34 9.22
N ASN A 235 -16.18 18.21 8.61
CA ASN A 235 -17.58 17.82 8.40
C ASN A 235 -18.21 17.24 9.68
N LYS A 236 -19.48 16.82 9.65
CA LYS A 236 -20.16 16.21 10.81
C LYS A 236 -19.80 14.74 11.03
N LEU A 237 -19.39 14.05 9.97
CA LEU A 237 -19.09 12.62 9.94
C LEU A 237 -18.14 12.18 11.07
N ALA A 238 -18.57 11.28 11.95
CA ALA A 238 -17.79 10.86 13.10
C ALA A 238 -16.69 9.85 12.75
N MET A 239 -16.98 8.88 11.88
CA MET A 239 -16.01 7.86 11.47
C MET A 239 -14.93 8.48 10.58
N GLN A 240 -13.68 8.04 10.75
CA GLN A 240 -12.52 8.75 10.24
C GLN A 240 -12.24 8.50 8.75
N GLU A 241 -12.29 7.26 8.30
CA GLU A 241 -11.92 6.88 6.92
C GLU A 241 -12.91 5.89 6.32
N PHE A 242 -13.24 6.10 5.05
CA PHE A 242 -13.96 5.13 4.24
C PHE A 242 -13.11 4.79 3.03
N MET A 243 -12.82 3.50 2.87
CA MET A 243 -11.82 2.99 1.95
C MET A 243 -12.42 2.10 0.87
N LEU A 244 -11.79 2.10 -0.30
CA LEU A 244 -12.10 1.18 -1.40
C LEU A 244 -11.04 0.09 -1.49
N LEU A 245 -11.48 -1.17 -1.58
CA LEU A 245 -10.61 -2.34 -1.76
C LEU A 245 -10.97 -3.08 -3.05
N PRO A 246 -10.19 -2.94 -4.13
CA PRO A 246 -10.43 -3.65 -5.40
C PRO A 246 -10.04 -5.14 -5.35
N THR A 247 -10.65 -5.92 -4.45
CA THR A 247 -10.36 -7.35 -4.25
C THR A 247 -10.65 -8.23 -5.47
N GLY A 248 -11.50 -7.76 -6.37
CA GLY A 248 -11.85 -8.42 -7.64
C GLY A 248 -10.89 -8.15 -8.80
N ALA A 249 -9.83 -7.38 -8.60
CA ALA A 249 -8.77 -7.19 -9.58
C ALA A 249 -7.90 -8.46 -9.74
N SER A 250 -7.32 -8.65 -10.92
CA SER A 250 -6.43 -9.77 -11.24
C SER A 250 -4.94 -9.44 -11.06
N SER A 251 -4.61 -8.16 -10.90
CA SER A 251 -3.25 -7.66 -10.70
C SER A 251 -3.27 -6.35 -9.89
N PHE A 252 -2.12 -5.94 -9.39
CA PHE A 252 -2.00 -4.67 -8.68
C PHE A 252 -2.24 -3.48 -9.63
N SER A 253 -1.74 -3.55 -10.86
CA SER A 253 -2.04 -2.59 -11.92
C SER A 253 -3.54 -2.42 -12.17
N GLU A 254 -4.29 -3.53 -12.23
CA GLU A 254 -5.75 -3.47 -12.38
C GLU A 254 -6.42 -2.88 -11.13
N ALA A 255 -5.95 -3.23 -9.93
CA ALA A 255 -6.45 -2.66 -8.68
C ALA A 255 -6.26 -1.13 -8.63
N MET A 256 -5.10 -0.62 -9.04
CA MET A 256 -4.83 0.82 -9.15
C MET A 256 -5.77 1.51 -10.16
N LYS A 257 -6.02 0.86 -11.31
CA LYS A 257 -6.99 1.37 -12.29
C LYS A 257 -8.39 1.44 -11.70
N MET A 258 -8.88 0.35 -11.10
CA MET A 258 -10.20 0.31 -10.46
C MET A 258 -10.34 1.40 -9.38
N GLY A 259 -9.39 1.47 -8.45
CA GLY A 259 -9.42 2.46 -7.36
C GLY A 259 -9.42 3.91 -7.86
N SER A 260 -8.57 4.23 -8.84
CA SER A 260 -8.51 5.59 -9.41
C SER A 260 -9.75 5.97 -10.22
N GLU A 261 -10.35 5.04 -10.97
CA GLU A 261 -11.60 5.29 -11.71
C GLU A 261 -12.79 5.47 -10.77
N VAL A 262 -12.91 4.66 -9.70
CA VAL A 262 -13.95 4.85 -8.68
C VAL A 262 -13.74 6.18 -7.95
N TYR A 263 -12.51 6.53 -7.57
CA TYR A 263 -12.18 7.81 -6.92
C TYR A 263 -12.60 9.03 -7.78
N HIS A 264 -12.36 9.00 -9.09
CA HIS A 264 -12.80 10.08 -9.99
C HIS A 264 -14.33 10.11 -10.18
N ASN A 265 -15.00 8.96 -10.22
CA ASN A 265 -16.46 8.90 -10.23
C ASN A 265 -17.05 9.45 -8.92
N LEU A 266 -16.46 9.11 -7.78
CA LEU A 266 -16.83 9.65 -6.48
C LEU A 266 -16.69 11.18 -6.44
N LYS A 267 -15.58 11.72 -6.99
CA LYS A 267 -15.42 13.18 -7.14
C LYS A 267 -16.56 13.82 -7.92
N ALA A 268 -17.02 13.17 -8.99
CA ALA A 268 -18.13 13.68 -9.80
C ALA A 268 -19.47 13.60 -9.06
N VAL A 269 -19.72 12.52 -8.31
CA VAL A 269 -20.90 12.36 -7.44
C VAL A 269 -20.92 13.46 -6.37
N ILE A 270 -19.81 13.63 -5.64
CA ILE A 270 -19.66 14.66 -4.61
C ILE A 270 -19.85 16.06 -5.19
N LYS A 271 -19.20 16.36 -6.31
CA LYS A 271 -19.33 17.67 -6.98
C LYS A 271 -20.78 17.98 -7.32
N LYS A 272 -21.53 16.99 -7.80
CA LYS A 272 -22.94 17.15 -8.18
C LYS A 272 -23.83 17.40 -6.97
N LYS A 273 -23.58 16.70 -5.86
CA LYS A 273 -24.44 16.75 -4.66
C LYS A 273 -24.10 17.91 -3.72
N TYR A 274 -22.81 18.18 -3.50
CA TYR A 274 -22.32 19.13 -2.49
C TYR A 274 -21.55 20.32 -3.07
N GLY A 275 -21.34 20.37 -4.38
CA GLY A 275 -20.62 21.45 -5.05
C GLY A 275 -19.11 21.23 -5.18
N GLN A 276 -18.44 22.16 -5.86
CA GLN A 276 -17.02 22.04 -6.24
C GLN A 276 -16.08 22.04 -5.03
N ASP A 277 -16.39 22.80 -3.98
CA ASP A 277 -15.51 22.94 -2.81
C ASP A 277 -15.48 21.67 -1.95
N ALA A 278 -16.54 20.87 -1.98
CA ALA A 278 -16.59 19.56 -1.34
C ALA A 278 -15.64 18.51 -1.97
N CYS A 279 -15.07 18.83 -3.14
CA CYS A 279 -14.08 18.00 -3.82
C CYS A 279 -12.63 18.33 -3.44
N ASN A 280 -12.42 19.24 -2.49
CA ASN A 280 -11.13 19.39 -1.82
C ASN A 280 -10.81 18.11 -1.05
N VAL A 281 -9.51 17.88 -0.82
CA VAL A 281 -9.01 16.65 -0.23
C VAL A 281 -8.39 16.91 1.14
N GLY A 282 -8.56 15.96 2.06
CA GLY A 282 -7.90 15.96 3.36
C GLY A 282 -6.43 15.51 3.28
N ASP A 283 -5.83 15.28 4.45
CA ASP A 283 -4.41 14.92 4.59
C ASP A 283 -4.02 13.70 3.74
N GLU A 284 -4.94 12.72 3.65
CA GLU A 284 -4.69 11.44 2.97
C GLU A 284 -5.22 11.38 1.54
N GLY A 285 -5.73 12.51 1.03
CA GLY A 285 -6.19 12.63 -0.35
C GLY A 285 -7.65 12.24 -0.58
N GLY A 286 -8.36 11.70 0.42
CA GLY A 286 -9.81 11.48 0.37
C GLY A 286 -10.62 12.79 0.43
N PHE A 287 -11.85 12.77 -0.05
CA PHE A 287 -12.75 13.93 -0.01
C PHE A 287 -13.33 14.16 1.39
N ALA A 288 -13.68 15.39 1.72
CA ALA A 288 -14.31 15.75 2.98
C ALA A 288 -15.66 16.48 2.77
N PRO A 289 -16.63 15.87 2.06
CA PRO A 289 -17.95 16.49 1.88
C PRO A 289 -18.67 16.65 3.22
N ASN A 290 -19.62 17.58 3.28
CA ASN A 290 -20.45 17.83 4.46
C ASN A 290 -21.55 16.77 4.65
N ILE A 291 -21.13 15.51 4.76
CA ILE A 291 -21.98 14.36 5.06
C ILE A 291 -22.55 14.48 6.47
N GLN A 292 -23.83 14.12 6.63
CA GLN A 292 -24.54 14.25 7.91
C GLN A 292 -24.52 12.97 8.76
N ASP A 293 -24.44 11.79 8.15
CA ASP A 293 -24.34 10.51 8.84
C ASP A 293 -23.45 9.49 8.11
N ASN A 294 -23.03 8.43 8.81
CA ASN A 294 -22.07 7.46 8.26
C ASN A 294 -22.65 6.62 7.10
N ALA A 295 -23.96 6.38 7.09
CA ALA A 295 -24.62 5.59 6.04
C ALA A 295 -24.62 6.35 4.71
N GLU A 296 -24.82 7.68 4.74
CA GLU A 296 -24.71 8.54 3.57
C GLU A 296 -23.30 8.46 2.93
N GLY A 297 -22.24 8.32 3.73
CA GLY A 297 -20.89 8.07 3.24
C GLY A 297 -20.80 6.76 2.44
N LEU A 298 -21.37 5.67 2.98
CA LEU A 298 -21.40 4.37 2.33
C LEU A 298 -22.26 4.36 1.06
N ASP A 299 -23.39 5.09 1.05
CA ASP A 299 -24.24 5.26 -0.13
C ASP A 299 -23.50 5.96 -1.28
N LEU A 300 -22.72 7.01 -0.97
CA LEU A 300 -21.89 7.69 -1.97
C LEU A 300 -20.85 6.76 -2.60
N LEU A 301 -20.23 5.90 -1.78
CA LEU A 301 -19.28 4.90 -2.28
C LEU A 301 -19.97 3.87 -3.16
N LYS A 302 -21.13 3.36 -2.74
CA LYS A 302 -21.93 2.42 -3.53
C LYS A 302 -22.31 3.01 -4.89
N GLU A 303 -22.79 4.25 -4.94
CA GLU A 303 -23.09 4.96 -6.18
C GLU A 303 -21.84 5.14 -7.07
N ALA A 304 -20.70 5.50 -6.47
CA ALA A 304 -19.45 5.68 -7.22
C ALA A 304 -18.91 4.37 -7.81
N ILE A 305 -18.96 3.28 -7.05
CA ILE A 305 -18.55 1.93 -7.48
C ILE A 305 -19.44 1.47 -8.65
N GLU A 306 -20.76 1.67 -8.54
CA GLU A 306 -21.73 1.32 -9.58
C GLU A 306 -21.46 2.10 -10.87
N LYS A 307 -21.28 3.43 -10.79
CA LYS A 307 -20.99 4.28 -11.95
C LYS A 307 -19.69 3.94 -12.64
N ALA A 308 -18.69 3.49 -11.89
CA ALA A 308 -17.42 3.02 -12.43
C ALA A 308 -17.51 1.62 -13.05
N GLY A 309 -18.62 0.89 -12.87
CA GLY A 309 -18.83 -0.45 -13.42
C GLY A 309 -18.10 -1.56 -12.65
N TYR A 310 -17.79 -1.33 -11.35
CA TYR A 310 -17.01 -2.25 -10.53
C TYR A 310 -17.77 -2.89 -9.36
N THR A 311 -19.11 -2.85 -9.39
CA THR A 311 -19.96 -3.56 -8.42
C THR A 311 -19.56 -5.04 -8.31
N GLY A 312 -19.33 -5.51 -7.08
CA GLY A 312 -18.88 -6.88 -6.80
C GLY A 312 -17.39 -7.16 -7.04
N LYS A 313 -16.63 -6.15 -7.48
CA LYS A 313 -15.16 -6.21 -7.62
C LYS A 313 -14.42 -5.25 -6.68
N VAL A 314 -15.09 -4.17 -6.27
CA VAL A 314 -14.59 -3.22 -5.27
C VAL A 314 -15.48 -3.33 -4.03
N GLU A 315 -14.85 -3.60 -2.91
CA GLU A 315 -15.45 -3.71 -1.58
C GLU A 315 -15.04 -2.50 -0.71
N ILE A 316 -15.62 -2.38 0.48
CA ILE A 316 -15.43 -1.22 1.36
C ILE A 316 -14.69 -1.62 2.64
N GLY A 317 -13.76 -0.78 3.05
CA GLY A 317 -13.14 -0.81 4.38
C GLY A 317 -13.50 0.47 5.14
N MET A 318 -13.48 0.41 6.47
CA MET A 318 -13.74 1.56 7.32
C MET A 318 -12.66 1.65 8.40
N ASP A 319 -12.18 2.85 8.68
CA ASP A 319 -11.51 3.17 9.93
C ASP A 319 -12.42 4.10 10.72
N VAL A 320 -12.86 3.60 11.87
CA VAL A 320 -13.80 4.31 12.73
C VAL A 320 -13.07 5.27 13.65
N ALA A 321 -11.85 4.93 14.11
CA ALA A 321 -11.08 5.66 15.12
C ALA A 321 -11.92 6.02 16.36
N ALA A 322 -12.63 5.05 16.92
CA ALA A 322 -13.66 5.30 17.93
C ALA A 322 -13.16 5.92 19.25
N SER A 323 -11.86 5.78 19.55
CA SER A 323 -11.21 6.45 20.68
C SER A 323 -11.42 7.98 20.66
N GLU A 324 -11.48 8.59 19.47
CA GLU A 324 -11.64 10.05 19.29
C GLU A 324 -13.00 10.57 19.77
N PHE A 325 -14.00 9.71 19.86
CA PHE A 325 -15.35 10.06 20.27
C PHE A 325 -15.89 9.19 21.41
N TYR A 326 -15.00 8.50 22.13
CA TYR A 326 -15.32 7.80 23.36
C TYR A 326 -15.40 8.78 24.53
N LYS A 327 -16.56 8.87 25.17
CA LYS A 327 -16.84 9.76 26.29
C LYS A 327 -17.68 9.04 27.33
N GLU A 328 -17.24 9.06 28.58
CA GLU A 328 -18.02 8.54 29.72
C GLU A 328 -18.52 7.10 29.52
N LYS A 329 -17.67 6.23 28.95
CA LYS A 329 -18.00 4.83 28.61
C LYS A 329 -19.08 4.64 27.54
N LYS A 330 -19.30 5.67 26.73
CA LYS A 330 -20.20 5.68 25.57
C LYS A 330 -19.50 6.33 24.37
N TYR A 331 -20.16 6.31 23.23
CA TYR A 331 -19.65 6.80 21.95
C TYR A 331 -20.54 7.90 21.39
N ASP A 332 -19.94 9.05 21.12
CA ASP A 332 -20.60 10.26 20.64
C ASP A 332 -20.43 10.43 19.13
N LEU A 333 -21.37 9.89 18.34
CA LEU A 333 -21.33 10.02 16.88
C LEU A 333 -21.59 11.47 16.38
N ASP A 334 -21.77 12.44 17.27
CA ASP A 334 -21.85 13.87 16.96
C ASP A 334 -20.77 14.68 17.71
N PHE A 335 -19.62 14.06 18.05
CA PHE A 335 -18.61 14.66 18.95
C PHE A 335 -18.02 16.00 18.51
N LYS A 336 -18.10 16.33 17.21
CA LYS A 336 -17.67 17.61 16.65
C LYS A 336 -18.67 18.74 16.90
N ASN A 337 -19.92 18.40 17.23
CA ASN A 337 -20.92 19.34 17.70
C ASN A 337 -20.66 19.65 19.18
N LYS A 338 -20.39 20.93 19.48
CA LYS A 338 -20.18 21.41 20.85
C LYS A 338 -21.40 21.22 21.74
N ASP A 339 -22.58 21.16 21.13
CA ASP A 339 -23.87 20.96 21.79
C ASP A 339 -24.38 19.53 21.57
N SER A 340 -23.48 18.54 21.41
CA SER A 340 -23.85 17.12 21.32
C SER A 340 -24.67 16.70 22.55
N ASP A 341 -25.75 15.95 22.30
CA ASP A 341 -26.70 15.51 23.30
C ASP A 341 -26.27 14.17 23.92
N PRO A 342 -25.88 14.12 25.21
CA PRO A 342 -25.42 12.88 25.86
C PRO A 342 -26.48 11.76 25.89
N ALA A 343 -27.77 12.10 25.75
CA ALA A 343 -28.83 11.10 25.66
C ALA A 343 -28.78 10.29 24.35
N LYS A 344 -28.09 10.78 23.32
CA LYS A 344 -27.91 10.10 22.02
C LYS A 344 -26.59 9.33 21.92
N TRP A 345 -25.73 9.41 22.93
CA TRP A 345 -24.48 8.65 22.94
C TRP A 345 -24.78 7.17 23.08
N LEU A 346 -24.08 6.38 22.27
CA LEU A 346 -24.30 4.95 22.16
C LEU A 346 -23.44 4.20 23.17
N SER A 347 -24.00 3.17 23.80
CA SER A 347 -23.20 2.13 24.45
C SER A 347 -22.39 1.32 23.42
N SER A 348 -21.40 0.57 23.87
CA SER A 348 -20.60 -0.31 22.99
C SER A 348 -21.49 -1.33 22.26
N ASP A 349 -22.53 -1.86 22.92
CA ASP A 349 -23.47 -2.80 22.28
C ASP A 349 -24.33 -2.11 21.21
N GLU A 350 -24.83 -0.90 21.46
CA GLU A 350 -25.60 -0.14 20.45
C GLU A 350 -24.74 0.23 19.24
N LEU A 351 -23.49 0.63 19.46
CA LEU A 351 -22.54 0.91 18.39
C LEU A 351 -22.16 -0.36 17.61
N ALA A 352 -22.05 -1.52 18.27
CA ALA A 352 -21.85 -2.80 17.60
C ALA A 352 -22.97 -3.12 16.61
N GLU A 353 -24.23 -2.86 16.98
CA GLU A 353 -25.39 -3.08 16.10
C GLU A 353 -25.39 -2.15 14.89
N VAL A 354 -24.84 -0.93 15.00
CA VAL A 354 -24.61 -0.03 13.85
C VAL A 354 -23.64 -0.68 12.86
N TYR A 355 -22.52 -1.23 13.33
CA TYR A 355 -21.54 -1.90 12.46
C TYR A 355 -22.10 -3.16 11.80
N LEU A 356 -22.87 -3.96 12.55
CA LEU A 356 -23.56 -5.13 12.01
C LEU A 356 -24.53 -4.74 10.89
N GLY A 357 -25.25 -3.62 11.06
CA GLY A 357 -26.08 -3.02 10.02
C GLY A 357 -25.26 -2.67 8.76
N PHE A 358 -24.12 -2.01 8.93
CA PHE A 358 -23.27 -1.64 7.78
C PHE A 358 -22.73 -2.86 7.02
N VAL A 359 -22.27 -3.89 7.72
CA VAL A 359 -21.79 -5.14 7.09
C VAL A 359 -22.92 -5.89 6.37
N LYS A 360 -24.15 -5.77 6.86
CA LYS A 360 -25.33 -6.39 6.23
C LYS A 360 -25.76 -5.65 4.96
N ASP A 361 -25.77 -4.31 4.99
CA ASP A 361 -26.40 -3.50 3.95
C ASP A 361 -25.42 -3.03 2.85
N TYR A 362 -24.10 -3.08 3.14
CA TYR A 362 -23.02 -2.63 2.27
C TYR A 362 -21.92 -3.70 2.15
N PRO A 363 -21.10 -3.69 1.08
CA PRO A 363 -19.99 -4.63 0.91
C PRO A 363 -18.79 -4.26 1.80
N VAL A 364 -19.03 -4.00 3.09
CA VAL A 364 -17.99 -3.73 4.09
C VAL A 364 -17.32 -5.03 4.46
N ILE A 365 -16.00 -5.11 4.26
CA ILE A 365 -15.19 -6.31 4.49
C ILE A 365 -14.09 -6.13 5.53
N SER A 366 -13.89 -4.90 6.01
CA SER A 366 -12.90 -4.55 7.01
C SER A 366 -13.38 -3.37 7.84
N ILE A 367 -13.30 -3.47 9.16
CA ILE A 367 -13.56 -2.39 10.10
C ILE A 367 -12.34 -2.27 11.03
N GLU A 368 -11.76 -1.08 11.08
CA GLU A 368 -10.64 -0.70 11.92
C GLU A 368 -11.13 0.17 13.08
N ASP A 369 -10.54 -0.05 14.27
CA ASP A 369 -10.82 0.68 15.51
C ASP A 369 -12.31 0.95 15.80
N PRO A 370 -13.18 -0.09 15.81
CA PRO A 370 -14.61 0.06 16.06
C PRO A 370 -14.95 0.59 17.46
N PHE A 371 -14.03 0.49 18.42
CA PHE A 371 -14.20 0.89 19.82
C PHE A 371 -12.93 1.56 20.35
N ASP A 372 -13.04 2.17 21.53
CA ASP A 372 -11.92 2.77 22.24
C ASP A 372 -10.76 1.77 22.42
N GLN A 373 -9.54 2.30 22.39
CA GLN A 373 -8.29 1.55 22.51
C GLN A 373 -8.19 0.68 23.78
N ASP A 374 -8.98 0.92 24.83
CA ASP A 374 -9.01 0.11 26.04
C ASP A 374 -10.38 -0.54 26.35
N ASP A 375 -11.39 -0.42 25.47
CA ASP A 375 -12.68 -1.13 25.58
C ASP A 375 -12.60 -2.59 25.08
N TRP A 376 -11.64 -3.35 25.63
CA TRP A 376 -11.31 -4.72 25.21
C TRP A 376 -12.51 -5.68 25.20
N GLU A 377 -13.49 -5.48 26.08
CA GLU A 377 -14.70 -6.30 26.13
C GLU A 377 -15.57 -6.10 24.89
N ALA A 378 -15.78 -4.85 24.46
CA ALA A 378 -16.53 -4.54 23.24
C ALA A 378 -15.86 -5.11 21.99
N TRP A 379 -14.54 -4.97 21.89
CA TRP A 379 -13.73 -5.56 20.83
C TRP A 379 -13.94 -7.07 20.70
N THR A 380 -13.75 -7.82 21.78
CA THR A 380 -13.95 -9.28 21.79
C THR A 380 -15.39 -9.67 21.42
N LYS A 381 -16.40 -8.95 21.94
CA LYS A 381 -17.82 -9.22 21.63
C LYS A 381 -18.13 -9.01 20.15
N LEU A 382 -17.68 -7.89 19.56
CA LEU A 382 -17.94 -7.59 18.15
C LEU A 382 -17.20 -8.57 17.22
N THR A 383 -15.92 -8.85 17.50
CA THR A 383 -15.11 -9.79 16.71
C THR A 383 -15.72 -11.20 16.71
N ALA A 384 -16.36 -11.62 17.79
CA ALA A 384 -17.08 -12.89 17.84
C ALA A 384 -18.37 -12.92 16.99
N LYS A 385 -18.98 -11.76 16.69
CA LYS A 385 -20.21 -11.62 15.90
C LYS A 385 -19.95 -11.38 14.41
N LEU A 386 -18.81 -10.77 14.05
CA LEU A 386 -18.47 -10.39 12.67
C LEU A 386 -17.72 -11.49 11.91
N SER A 387 -18.03 -11.64 10.63
CA SER A 387 -17.30 -12.50 9.68
C SER A 387 -16.25 -11.74 8.85
N VAL A 388 -16.24 -10.42 8.98
CA VAL A 388 -15.35 -9.50 8.26
C VAL A 388 -14.03 -9.31 9.02
N GLN A 389 -13.07 -8.63 8.38
CA GLN A 389 -11.84 -8.25 9.06
C GLN A 389 -12.12 -7.19 10.14
N VAL A 390 -11.57 -7.40 11.33
CA VAL A 390 -11.55 -6.42 12.43
C VAL A 390 -10.08 -6.08 12.70
N VAL A 391 -9.70 -4.85 12.38
CA VAL A 391 -8.31 -4.38 12.42
C VAL A 391 -8.08 -3.60 13.71
N GLY A 392 -7.04 -3.96 14.47
CA GLY A 392 -6.56 -3.16 15.60
C GLY A 392 -5.44 -2.20 15.18
N ASP A 393 -5.67 -0.91 15.34
CA ASP A 393 -4.69 0.17 15.18
C ASP A 393 -4.33 0.78 16.53
N ASP A 394 -5.12 1.73 17.07
CA ASP A 394 -4.90 2.32 18.40
C ASP A 394 -4.97 1.27 19.52
N LEU A 395 -5.78 0.21 19.31
CA LEU A 395 -5.85 -0.92 20.21
C LEU A 395 -4.48 -1.61 20.38
N LEU A 396 -3.70 -1.73 19.30
CA LEU A 396 -2.51 -2.57 19.25
C LEU A 396 -1.21 -1.79 19.15
N VAL A 397 -1.25 -0.59 18.55
CA VAL A 397 -0.14 0.35 18.29
C VAL A 397 1.14 -0.33 17.79
N THR A 398 0.99 -1.37 16.96
CA THR A 398 2.12 -2.20 16.49
C THR A 398 3.01 -2.74 17.64
N ASN A 399 2.49 -2.84 18.87
CA ASN A 399 3.22 -3.21 20.07
C ASN A 399 3.03 -4.70 20.38
N PRO A 400 4.09 -5.52 20.38
CA PRO A 400 3.97 -6.97 20.61
C PRO A 400 3.24 -7.37 21.89
N LYS A 401 3.32 -6.59 22.98
CA LYS A 401 2.59 -6.89 24.23
C LYS A 401 1.08 -6.73 24.05
N ARG A 402 0.64 -5.68 23.36
CA ARG A 402 -0.78 -5.43 23.09
C ARG A 402 -1.32 -6.37 22.01
N VAL A 403 -0.51 -6.68 21.00
CA VAL A 403 -0.80 -7.72 20.00
C VAL A 403 -1.02 -9.07 20.69
N GLN A 404 -0.12 -9.49 21.58
CA GLN A 404 -0.29 -10.74 22.32
C GLN A 404 -1.58 -10.75 23.14
N LYS A 405 -1.87 -9.67 23.88
CA LYS A 405 -3.14 -9.56 24.62
C LYS A 405 -4.35 -9.68 23.69
N GLY A 406 -4.34 -8.99 22.56
CA GLY A 406 -5.43 -9.03 21.58
C GLY A 406 -5.64 -10.44 21.00
N ILE A 407 -4.55 -11.18 20.77
CA ILE A 407 -4.59 -12.60 20.35
C ILE A 407 -5.23 -13.45 21.46
N ASP A 408 -4.75 -13.33 22.70
CA ASP A 408 -5.17 -14.17 23.83
C ASP A 408 -6.68 -14.03 24.10
N ILE A 409 -7.23 -12.82 23.98
CA ILE A 409 -8.65 -12.54 24.26
C ILE A 409 -9.50 -12.45 22.98
N LYS A 410 -8.92 -12.71 21.81
CA LYS A 410 -9.58 -12.65 20.49
C LYS A 410 -10.28 -11.29 20.25
N ALA A 411 -9.60 -10.20 20.58
CA ALA A 411 -10.14 -8.84 20.49
C ALA A 411 -10.37 -8.41 19.03
N CYS A 412 -9.49 -8.82 18.12
CA CYS A 412 -9.54 -8.51 16.68
C CYS A 412 -8.96 -9.69 15.88
N ASN A 413 -8.89 -9.56 14.56
CA ASN A 413 -8.36 -10.61 13.67
C ASN A 413 -7.40 -10.07 12.59
N SER A 414 -6.97 -8.82 12.72
CA SER A 414 -5.97 -8.21 11.87
C SER A 414 -5.21 -7.12 12.62
N LEU A 415 -3.91 -6.99 12.33
CA LEU A 415 -3.05 -5.93 12.83
C LEU A 415 -2.92 -4.82 11.79
N LEU A 416 -3.10 -3.55 12.21
CA LEU A 416 -2.56 -2.44 11.44
C LEU A 416 -1.08 -2.23 11.77
N LEU A 417 -0.20 -2.40 10.78
CA LEU A 417 1.24 -2.32 10.95
C LEU A 417 1.77 -0.94 10.56
N LYS A 418 2.06 -0.10 11.55
CA LYS A 418 2.72 1.19 11.39
C LYS A 418 4.12 1.12 11.99
N VAL A 419 5.14 1.08 11.13
CA VAL A 419 6.54 0.90 11.56
C VAL A 419 7.03 1.95 12.56
N ASN A 420 6.51 3.19 12.49
CA ASN A 420 6.90 4.26 13.41
C ASN A 420 6.23 4.17 14.79
N GLN A 421 5.12 3.43 14.93
CA GLN A 421 4.51 3.17 16.24
C GLN A 421 5.38 2.26 17.12
N ILE A 422 6.21 1.39 16.52
CA ILE A 422 7.13 0.52 17.25
C ILE A 422 8.58 0.99 17.18
N GLY A 423 9.00 1.62 16.08
CA GLY A 423 10.24 2.39 15.98
C GLY A 423 11.46 1.65 15.41
N THR A 424 11.36 0.37 15.05
CA THR A 424 12.40 -0.35 14.29
C THR A 424 11.79 -1.27 13.23
N VAL A 425 12.57 -1.60 12.21
CA VAL A 425 12.15 -2.56 11.17
C VAL A 425 11.98 -3.95 11.78
N ILE A 426 12.89 -4.41 12.65
CA ILE A 426 12.81 -5.78 13.17
C ILE A 426 11.61 -5.99 14.11
N GLU A 427 11.29 -5.03 14.99
CA GLU A 427 10.12 -5.17 15.87
C GLU A 427 8.81 -5.13 15.06
N ALA A 428 8.75 -4.37 13.96
CA ALA A 428 7.61 -4.39 13.05
C ALA A 428 7.46 -5.74 12.32
N ILE A 429 8.58 -6.34 11.87
CA ILE A 429 8.58 -7.68 11.29
C ILE A 429 8.10 -8.72 12.32
N ASP A 430 8.54 -8.62 13.57
CA ASP A 430 8.13 -9.56 14.63
C ASP A 430 6.64 -9.40 14.98
N ALA A 431 6.11 -8.17 15.06
CA ALA A 431 4.68 -7.93 15.25
C ALA A 431 3.84 -8.51 14.10
N CYS A 432 4.31 -8.35 12.85
CA CYS A 432 3.69 -8.98 11.68
C CYS A 432 3.69 -10.51 11.79
N LYS A 433 4.84 -11.12 12.09
CA LYS A 433 4.98 -12.57 12.18
C LYS A 433 4.15 -13.17 13.32
N MET A 434 4.12 -12.51 14.47
CA MET A 434 3.27 -12.89 15.61
C MET A 434 1.79 -12.92 15.20
N SER A 435 1.33 -11.87 14.51
CA SER A 435 -0.04 -11.77 14.04
C SER A 435 -0.37 -12.86 13.01
N GLN A 436 0.49 -13.03 11.99
CA GLN A 436 0.31 -14.07 10.98
C GLN A 436 0.31 -15.49 11.57
N ALA A 437 1.17 -15.76 12.57
CA ALA A 437 1.21 -17.04 13.27
C ALA A 437 -0.07 -17.32 14.07
N ALA A 438 -0.76 -16.29 14.55
CA ALA A 438 -2.07 -16.38 15.18
C ALA A 438 -3.24 -16.46 14.16
N GLY A 439 -2.94 -16.53 12.86
CA GLY A 439 -3.94 -16.57 11.79
C GLY A 439 -4.57 -15.21 11.47
N TRP A 440 -4.01 -14.11 11.98
CA TRP A 440 -4.50 -12.77 11.70
C TRP A 440 -4.01 -12.24 10.35
N GLY A 441 -4.80 -11.35 9.77
CA GLY A 441 -4.33 -10.46 8.70
C GLY A 441 -3.33 -9.43 9.22
N VAL A 442 -2.56 -8.84 8.32
CA VAL A 442 -1.71 -7.68 8.63
C VAL A 442 -1.87 -6.66 7.52
N MET A 443 -2.36 -5.47 7.85
CA MET A 443 -2.46 -4.35 6.91
C MET A 443 -1.33 -3.37 7.19
N VAL A 444 -0.36 -3.32 6.25
CA VAL A 444 0.69 -2.30 6.32
C VAL A 444 0.05 -0.94 6.12
N SER A 445 0.44 0.04 6.93
CA SER A 445 -0.19 1.36 6.93
C SER A 445 0.82 2.49 6.79
N HIS A 446 0.38 3.54 6.12
CA HIS A 446 0.99 4.87 6.21
C HIS A 446 0.70 5.56 7.56
N ARG A 447 1.10 6.83 7.66
CA ARG A 447 0.55 7.81 8.61
C ARG A 447 -0.03 9.00 7.88
N SER A 448 -0.84 9.82 8.56
CA SER A 448 -1.42 11.04 8.00
C SER A 448 -0.35 12.07 7.58
N GLY A 449 0.75 12.22 8.33
CA GLY A 449 1.96 12.94 7.90
C GLY A 449 2.94 11.99 7.22
N GLU A 450 2.88 11.87 5.90
CA GLU A 450 3.80 11.01 5.12
C GLU A 450 4.89 11.82 4.42
N THR A 451 5.87 11.11 3.87
CA THR A 451 6.96 11.65 3.07
C THR A 451 6.94 11.04 1.67
N GLU A 452 7.87 11.41 0.80
CA GLU A 452 8.11 10.76 -0.49
C GLU A 452 8.73 9.36 -0.36
N ASP A 453 9.16 8.95 0.84
CA ASP A 453 9.80 7.65 1.08
C ASP A 453 8.84 6.50 0.75
N THR A 454 9.32 5.45 0.06
CA THR A 454 8.48 4.32 -0.37
C THR A 454 8.69 3.05 0.44
N PHE A 455 9.33 3.11 1.61
CA PHE A 455 9.73 1.92 2.38
C PHE A 455 8.58 0.93 2.62
N ILE A 456 7.39 1.44 2.98
CA ILE A 456 6.25 0.58 3.30
C ILE A 456 5.70 -0.18 2.08
N ALA A 457 5.98 0.27 0.85
CA ALA A 457 5.64 -0.47 -0.37
C ALA A 457 6.51 -1.72 -0.53
N ASP A 458 7.82 -1.60 -0.29
CA ASP A 458 8.72 -2.75 -0.26
C ASP A 458 8.44 -3.65 0.95
N LEU A 459 8.08 -3.06 2.09
CA LEU A 459 7.73 -3.78 3.32
C LEU A 459 6.52 -4.69 3.12
N VAL A 460 5.42 -4.19 2.57
CA VAL A 460 4.20 -4.99 2.40
C VAL A 460 4.41 -6.17 1.44
N VAL A 461 5.22 -5.99 0.39
CA VAL A 461 5.55 -7.07 -0.55
C VAL A 461 6.49 -8.08 0.10
N GLY A 462 7.54 -7.59 0.78
CA GLY A 462 8.50 -8.46 1.49
C GLY A 462 7.86 -9.28 2.60
N LEU A 463 6.94 -8.67 3.36
CA LEU A 463 6.14 -9.34 4.39
C LEU A 463 4.99 -10.18 3.81
N SER A 464 4.65 -9.96 2.54
CA SER A 464 3.57 -10.66 1.84
C SER A 464 2.27 -10.67 2.64
N THR A 465 1.91 -9.52 3.20
CA THR A 465 0.75 -9.42 4.09
C THR A 465 -0.57 -9.42 3.34
N GLY A 466 -0.53 -9.09 2.04
CA GLY A 466 -1.68 -9.14 1.14
C GLY A 466 -2.54 -7.88 1.12
N GLN A 467 -2.24 -6.87 1.94
CA GLN A 467 -3.04 -5.64 2.03
C GLN A 467 -2.23 -4.45 2.55
N ILE A 468 -2.51 -3.26 1.99
CA ILE A 468 -1.88 -1.99 2.37
C ILE A 468 -2.91 -0.86 2.35
N LYS A 469 -2.96 -0.03 3.41
CA LYS A 469 -3.60 1.29 3.36
C LYS A 469 -2.53 2.38 3.29
N THR A 470 -2.51 3.14 2.20
CA THR A 470 -1.52 4.21 2.03
C THR A 470 -2.11 5.47 1.40
N GLY A 471 -3.41 5.69 1.59
CA GLY A 471 -4.15 6.90 1.23
C GLY A 471 -4.97 6.78 -0.05
N ALA A 472 -5.51 7.89 -0.52
CA ALA A 472 -6.21 7.94 -1.81
C ALA A 472 -5.23 7.70 -2.97
N PRO A 473 -5.72 7.39 -4.19
CA PRO A 473 -4.96 7.58 -5.43
C PRO A 473 -4.82 9.07 -5.78
N CYS A 474 -4.45 9.89 -4.79
CA CYS A 474 -4.29 11.33 -4.84
C CYS A 474 -3.21 11.76 -3.83
N ARG A 475 -2.48 12.84 -4.12
CA ARG A 475 -1.31 13.34 -3.39
C ARG A 475 -0.10 12.40 -3.47
N SER A 476 1.08 12.98 -3.71
CA SER A 476 2.25 12.21 -4.16
C SER A 476 2.94 11.40 -3.08
N GLU A 477 2.83 11.79 -1.81
CA GLU A 477 3.29 11.00 -0.67
C GLU A 477 2.55 9.65 -0.54
N ARG A 478 1.31 9.59 -1.08
CA ARG A 478 0.47 8.37 -1.18
C ARG A 478 0.84 7.59 -2.44
N LEU A 479 0.76 8.28 -3.58
CA LEU A 479 1.08 7.71 -4.90
C LEU A 479 2.54 7.23 -4.99
N ALA A 480 3.48 7.76 -4.21
CA ALA A 480 4.85 7.26 -4.17
C ALA A 480 4.90 5.76 -3.82
N LYS A 481 4.10 5.33 -2.84
CA LYS A 481 4.02 3.92 -2.41
C LYS A 481 3.30 3.08 -3.44
N TYR A 482 2.13 3.53 -3.91
CA TYR A 482 1.40 2.83 -4.96
C TYR A 482 2.23 2.66 -6.24
N ASN A 483 2.91 3.70 -6.68
CA ASN A 483 3.81 3.65 -7.83
C ASN A 483 5.03 2.75 -7.59
N GLN A 484 5.52 2.67 -6.35
CA GLN A 484 6.58 1.72 -6.03
C GLN A 484 6.09 0.28 -6.16
N ILE A 485 4.88 -0.03 -5.70
CA ILE A 485 4.31 -1.38 -5.86
C ILE A 485 4.08 -1.71 -7.35
N LEU A 486 3.68 -0.74 -8.19
CA LEU A 486 3.62 -0.94 -9.65
C LEU A 486 5.00 -1.29 -10.24
N ARG A 487 6.07 -0.63 -9.79
CA ARG A 487 7.44 -0.96 -10.22
C ARG A 487 7.88 -2.35 -9.75
N ILE A 488 7.52 -2.73 -8.53
CA ILE A 488 7.79 -4.07 -8.00
C ILE A 488 7.02 -5.13 -8.80
N GLU A 489 5.75 -4.87 -9.14
CA GLU A 489 4.97 -5.74 -10.01
C GLU A 489 5.65 -5.93 -11.39
N GLU A 490 6.13 -4.85 -11.99
CA GLU A 490 6.89 -4.89 -13.25
C GLU A 490 8.18 -5.72 -13.11
N GLU A 491 8.95 -5.52 -12.04
CA GLU A 491 10.21 -6.23 -11.79
C GLU A 491 10.00 -7.74 -11.55
N LEU A 492 8.94 -8.12 -10.84
CA LEU A 492 8.55 -9.52 -10.63
C LEU A 492 8.01 -10.17 -11.91
N GLY A 493 7.52 -9.36 -12.86
CA GLY A 493 7.04 -9.79 -14.17
C GLY A 493 5.93 -10.85 -14.09
N ALA A 494 5.99 -11.86 -14.94
CA ALA A 494 5.00 -12.93 -14.99
C ALA A 494 4.89 -13.79 -13.70
N GLY A 495 5.85 -13.66 -12.78
CA GLY A 495 5.85 -14.33 -11.48
C GLY A 495 5.08 -13.57 -10.40
N ALA A 496 4.67 -12.32 -10.65
CA ALA A 496 3.94 -11.50 -9.71
C ALA A 496 2.60 -12.15 -9.33
N LYS A 497 2.36 -12.30 -8.02
CA LYS A 497 1.08 -12.77 -7.48
C LYS A 497 0.37 -11.63 -6.78
N PHE A 498 -0.90 -11.44 -7.08
CA PHE A 498 -1.74 -10.44 -6.43
C PHE A 498 -2.69 -11.11 -5.43
N ALA A 499 -2.83 -10.52 -4.24
CA ALA A 499 -3.63 -11.12 -3.17
C ALA A 499 -5.14 -11.18 -3.51
N GLY A 500 -5.69 -10.13 -4.14
CA GLY A 500 -7.10 -10.05 -4.51
C GLY A 500 -8.03 -10.36 -3.34
N LYS A 501 -8.93 -11.33 -3.50
CA LYS A 501 -9.86 -11.80 -2.46
C LYS A 501 -9.19 -12.49 -1.27
N ASN A 502 -7.94 -12.94 -1.41
CA ASN A 502 -7.19 -13.60 -0.35
C ASN A 502 -6.37 -12.60 0.51
N PHE A 503 -6.65 -11.29 0.42
CA PHE A 503 -5.90 -10.24 1.11
C PHE A 503 -5.72 -10.44 2.62
N LYS A 504 -6.67 -11.11 3.30
CA LYS A 504 -6.58 -11.42 4.74
C LYS A 504 -5.51 -12.45 5.07
N ASN A 505 -5.30 -13.44 4.20
CA ASN A 505 -4.33 -14.51 4.40
C ASN A 505 -3.82 -15.03 3.05
N PRO A 506 -2.92 -14.30 2.38
CA PRO A 506 -2.54 -14.60 1.01
C PRO A 506 -1.61 -15.83 0.89
N ASN A 507 -0.99 -16.25 2.00
CA ASN A 507 -0.14 -17.44 2.08
C ASN A 507 -0.92 -18.71 2.43
N TYR A 508 -2.23 -18.61 2.68
CA TYR A 508 -3.06 -19.77 2.96
C TYR A 508 -3.27 -20.61 1.69
N ASP A 509 -2.70 -21.81 1.67
CA ASP A 509 -2.95 -22.78 0.61
C ASP A 509 -4.37 -23.34 0.76
N GLN A 510 -5.30 -22.86 -0.07
CA GLN A 510 -6.69 -23.35 -0.11
C GLN A 510 -6.81 -24.85 -0.43
N SER A 511 -5.74 -25.51 -0.93
CA SER A 511 -5.76 -26.97 -1.12
C SER A 511 -5.62 -27.76 0.18
N ILE A 512 -5.31 -27.07 1.29
CA ILE A 512 -5.19 -27.59 2.65
C ILE A 512 -6.26 -26.87 3.50
N ALA A 513 -7.52 -27.20 3.29
CA ALA A 513 -8.57 -26.78 4.21
C ALA A 513 -8.57 -27.75 5.42
N THR A 514 -8.24 -27.23 6.60
CA THR A 514 -8.48 -27.92 7.87
C THR A 514 -9.92 -27.66 8.30
N HIS A 515 -10.64 -28.71 8.70
CA HIS A 515 -11.97 -28.57 9.28
C HIS A 515 -11.88 -27.80 10.61
N PRO A 516 -12.67 -26.73 10.83
CA PRO A 516 -12.57 -25.89 12.03
C PRO A 516 -12.90 -26.62 13.34
N GLU A 517 -13.47 -27.83 13.29
CA GLU A 517 -13.85 -28.60 14.47
C GLU A 517 -12.90 -29.76 14.80
N THR A 518 -12.01 -30.19 13.89
CA THR A 518 -11.19 -31.41 14.10
C THR A 518 -9.69 -31.21 13.91
N GLY A 519 -9.24 -30.11 13.30
CA GLY A 519 -7.81 -29.86 13.08
C GLY A 519 -7.13 -30.85 12.12
N GLU A 520 -7.87 -31.74 11.47
CA GLU A 520 -7.31 -32.67 10.47
C GLU A 520 -7.19 -32.00 9.10
N ALA A 521 -6.02 -32.14 8.49
CA ALA A 521 -5.73 -31.66 7.15
C ALA A 521 -6.23 -32.67 6.11
N THR A 522 -7.27 -32.31 5.36
CA THR A 522 -7.74 -33.10 4.21
C THR A 522 -7.33 -32.40 2.91
N LYS A 523 -6.59 -33.10 2.05
CA LYS A 523 -6.35 -32.65 0.67
C LYS A 523 -7.69 -32.60 -0.06
N VAL A 524 -8.09 -31.41 -0.51
CA VAL A 524 -9.23 -31.30 -1.45
C VAL A 524 -8.75 -31.83 -2.81
N GLN A 525 -9.12 -33.07 -3.14
CA GLN A 525 -8.95 -33.57 -4.50
C GLN A 525 -9.82 -32.73 -5.45
N LYS A 526 -9.20 -32.13 -6.47
CA LYS A 526 -9.93 -31.57 -7.61
C LYS A 526 -10.77 -32.69 -8.22
N THR A 527 -12.09 -32.65 -7.99
CA THR A 527 -13.03 -33.51 -8.70
C THR A 527 -12.96 -33.15 -10.18
N GLN A 528 -12.31 -33.99 -10.98
CA GLN A 528 -12.54 -34.03 -12.42
C GLN A 528 -14.00 -34.40 -12.65
N SER A 529 -14.68 -33.65 -13.50
CA SER A 529 -16.04 -33.97 -13.95
C SER A 529 -16.06 -35.41 -14.51
N PRO A 530 -17.02 -36.26 -14.11
CA PRO A 530 -17.04 -37.64 -14.60
C PRO A 530 -17.39 -37.65 -16.09
N VAL A 531 -16.49 -38.23 -16.88
CA VAL A 531 -16.75 -38.64 -18.26
C VAL A 531 -17.71 -39.82 -18.20
N VAL A 532 -18.93 -39.65 -18.71
CA VAL A 532 -19.92 -40.72 -18.85
C VAL A 532 -19.48 -41.66 -19.98
N PRO A 533 -19.35 -42.98 -19.76
CA PRO A 533 -19.08 -43.91 -20.85
C PRO A 533 -20.37 -44.18 -21.64
N VAL A 534 -20.30 -43.99 -22.96
CA VAL A 534 -21.34 -44.45 -23.89
C VAL A 534 -21.20 -45.97 -24.04
N GLN A 535 -22.19 -46.73 -23.55
CA GLN A 535 -22.38 -48.13 -23.93
C GLN A 535 -23.65 -48.27 -24.78
N GLY A 536 -23.49 -48.88 -25.95
CA GLY A 536 -24.55 -49.13 -26.91
C GLY A 536 -25.46 -50.31 -26.51
N GLY A 537 -26.74 -50.14 -26.82
CA GLY A 537 -27.76 -51.20 -26.79
C GLY A 537 -28.93 -50.80 -27.70
N GLN A 538 -29.31 -51.70 -28.61
CA GLN A 538 -30.29 -51.54 -29.69
C GLN A 538 -31.75 -51.41 -29.22
N PRO A 539 -32.67 -50.94 -30.10
CA PRO A 539 -33.97 -50.35 -29.72
C PRO A 539 -35.15 -51.33 -29.82
N PRO A 540 -36.32 -50.93 -29.30
CA PRO A 540 -37.58 -51.31 -29.93
C PRO A 540 -38.54 -50.13 -30.18
N GLN A 541 -38.90 -50.03 -31.46
CA GLN A 541 -40.22 -49.79 -32.10
C GLN A 541 -41.19 -48.67 -31.65
N ALA A 542 -41.77 -48.10 -32.71
CA ALA A 542 -42.58 -46.90 -32.83
C ALA A 542 -44.04 -47.03 -32.34
N ALA A 543 -44.61 -45.88 -31.98
CA ALA A 543 -46.02 -45.56 -32.23
C ALA A 543 -46.17 -44.05 -32.49
N ALA A 544 -46.92 -43.73 -33.53
CA ALA A 544 -47.14 -42.40 -34.08
C ALA A 544 -48.21 -41.60 -33.31
N SER A 545 -48.15 -40.26 -33.36
CA SER A 545 -49.09 -39.46 -34.17
C SER A 545 -49.30 -38.02 -33.67
N THR A 546 -49.50 -37.14 -34.66
CA THR A 546 -50.21 -35.83 -34.65
C THR A 546 -49.48 -34.56 -34.19
N THR A 547 -49.11 -33.76 -35.21
CA THR A 547 -49.01 -32.29 -35.20
C THR A 547 -50.41 -31.65 -35.12
N PRO A 548 -50.53 -30.37 -34.69
CA PRO A 548 -50.72 -29.31 -35.69
C PRO A 548 -50.09 -27.92 -35.37
N THR A 549 -49.49 -27.34 -36.42
CA THR A 549 -49.52 -25.93 -36.89
C THR A 549 -49.55 -24.72 -35.93
N THR A 550 -48.56 -23.84 -36.16
CA THR A 550 -48.44 -22.40 -35.81
C THR A 550 -49.60 -21.50 -36.29
N PRO A 551 -49.74 -20.26 -35.76
CA PRO A 551 -49.26 -19.11 -36.56
C PRO A 551 -48.61 -17.93 -35.80
N LYS A 552 -47.82 -17.18 -36.58
CA LYS A 552 -47.09 -15.94 -36.29
C LYS A 552 -47.99 -14.73 -35.92
N ARG A 553 -47.48 -13.82 -35.08
CA ARG A 553 -47.85 -12.39 -34.98
C ARG A 553 -46.55 -11.56 -34.93
N SER A 554 -46.17 -10.90 -36.02
CA SER A 554 -46.52 -9.52 -36.42
C SER A 554 -45.85 -8.43 -35.57
N SER A 555 -44.66 -7.99 -36.01
CA SER A 555 -44.02 -6.74 -35.60
C SER A 555 -44.57 -5.57 -36.42
N LYS A 556 -45.07 -4.53 -35.75
CA LYS A 556 -45.38 -3.22 -36.35
C LYS A 556 -44.49 -2.15 -35.72
N LYS A 557 -43.92 -1.34 -36.62
CA LYS A 557 -43.10 -0.14 -36.45
C LYS A 557 -43.75 0.91 -35.54
N VAL A 558 -42.93 1.68 -34.82
CA VAL A 558 -43.02 3.16 -34.80
C VAL A 558 -41.61 3.75 -34.74
N CYS A 559 -41.35 4.67 -35.67
CA CYS A 559 -40.24 5.61 -35.74
C CYS A 559 -40.81 7.00 -35.37
N GLY A 560 -40.06 7.84 -34.64
CA GLY A 560 -40.50 9.19 -34.27
C GLY A 560 -39.34 10.05 -33.77
N CYS A 561 -39.15 11.17 -34.46
CA CYS A 561 -37.98 12.05 -34.50
C CYS A 561 -37.68 12.93 -33.29
N LEU A 562 -36.38 13.26 -33.15
CA LEU A 562 -35.74 14.57 -32.92
C LEU A 562 -36.62 15.77 -32.49
N GLY A 563 -36.18 16.39 -31.39
CA GLY A 563 -36.41 17.76 -30.96
C GLY A 563 -35.34 18.15 -29.96
#